data_AF-A0A497RUL5-F1
#
_entry.id   AF-A0A497RUL5-F1
#
_cell.length_a   1.000
_cell.length_b   1.000
_cell.length_c   1.000
_cell.angle_alpha   90.00
_cell.angle_beta   90.00
_cell.angle_gamma   90.00
#
_symmetry.space_group_name_H-M   'P 1'
#
loop_
_entity.id
_entity.type
_entity.pdbx_description
1 polymer ?
#
loop_
_entity_poly.entity_id
_entity_poly.type
_entity_poly.pdbx_seq_one_letter_code
_entity_poly.pdbx_strand_id
1 'polypeptide(L)'
;MHKIIDQTNDAGHALLRVVLDEYPHMREMTKEAELGVQELSDLPDHAFAWPGRRQFPIHNREHAIISYGYSKHASALPSDVTERLDTAVDAYDIDTSAFEAPLQLEKEASNEEWLLPEKSRFRIKEAADVGYAEEALHSRYNELDIADRATAMRNLVKVAARYAVELRPLTHKLGSFTMTSTRRLQDYVAARCSVATKLGSEVAPAYSMLEKELQKRDPYIAETVEQVKVARLLEGLDKQSGVDAYYAKGVPDPLRSVFNTEKLASEQVQINGEFFDKTLLGGIPVTFWKDALGDDVVSEITTDGEVSPDKLSEVIMTLPQDVKTTLVTQLKPYKK
;
A
#
# COMPACT_ATOMS: atom_id res chain seq x y z
N MET A 1 34.13 34.40 22.17
CA MET A 1 34.38 33.35 21.15
C MET A 1 33.03 32.83 20.71
N HIS A 2 32.50 33.35 19.60
CA HIS A 2 31.27 32.82 19.01
C HIS A 2 31.61 31.48 18.34
N LYS A 3 30.93 30.43 18.76
CA LYS A 3 31.10 29.09 18.19
C LYS A 3 30.28 29.09 16.90
N ILE A 4 30.97 29.20 15.76
CA ILE A 4 30.35 29.09 14.43
C ILE A 4 29.88 27.64 14.29
N ILE A 5 28.57 27.44 14.24
CA ILE A 5 27.95 26.13 14.04
C ILE A 5 27.53 26.07 12.57
N ASP A 6 28.15 25.18 11.79
CA ASP A 6 27.68 24.83 10.45
C ASP A 6 26.43 23.97 10.58
N GLN A 7 25.27 24.62 10.46
CA GLN A 7 23.97 23.99 10.67
C GLN A 7 23.57 23.03 9.55
N THR A 8 24.22 23.10 8.40
CA THR A 8 23.95 22.17 7.29
C THR A 8 24.47 20.76 7.60
N ASN A 9 25.30 20.62 8.63
CA ASN A 9 25.90 19.36 9.09
C ASN A 9 25.59 19.03 10.57
N ASP A 10 24.74 19.80 11.27
CA ASP A 10 24.40 19.56 12.68
C ASP A 10 23.30 18.49 12.83
N ALA A 11 23.54 17.51 13.71
CA ALA A 11 22.62 16.41 14.00
C ALA A 11 21.26 16.87 14.62
N GLY A 12 21.22 18.07 15.23
CA GLY A 12 19.99 18.66 15.78
C GLY A 12 18.98 19.18 14.74
N HIS A 13 19.37 19.29 13.47
CA HIS A 13 18.58 19.90 12.39
C HIS A 13 18.29 18.91 11.25
N ALA A 14 17.99 17.65 11.59
CA ALA A 14 17.75 16.58 10.62
C ALA A 14 16.64 16.93 9.59
N LEU A 15 15.61 17.66 10.00
CA LEU A 15 14.55 18.13 9.10
C LEU A 15 15.03 19.25 8.17
N LEU A 16 15.91 20.16 8.63
CA LEU A 16 16.53 21.18 7.76
C LEU A 16 17.33 20.51 6.64
N ARG A 17 18.03 19.42 6.94
CA ARG A 17 18.80 18.68 5.94
C ARG A 17 17.89 18.07 4.89
N VAL A 18 16.75 17.50 5.29
CA VAL A 18 15.73 16.97 4.35
C VAL A 18 15.19 18.09 3.45
N VAL A 19 14.87 19.25 4.03
CA VAL A 19 14.39 20.41 3.28
C VAL A 19 15.47 20.92 2.31
N LEU A 20 16.73 21.07 2.75
CA LEU A 20 17.83 21.53 1.91
C LEU A 20 18.24 20.52 0.82
N ASP A 21 18.02 19.22 1.05
CA ASP A 21 18.22 18.18 0.05
C ASP A 21 17.10 18.20 -1.02
N GLU A 22 15.87 18.56 -0.63
CA GLU A 22 14.71 18.66 -1.53
C GLU A 22 14.70 19.96 -2.34
N TYR A 23 15.25 21.04 -1.79
CA TYR A 23 15.35 22.35 -2.44
C TYR A 23 16.83 22.80 -2.53
N PRO A 24 17.63 22.28 -3.48
CA PRO A 24 19.07 22.57 -3.56
C PRO A 24 19.40 24.06 -3.71
N HIS A 25 18.51 24.84 -4.35
CA HIS A 25 18.66 26.29 -4.51
C HIS A 25 18.51 27.05 -3.18
N MET A 26 17.78 26.50 -2.22
CA MET A 26 17.69 27.04 -0.86
C MET A 26 19.05 27.00 -0.15
N ARG A 27 19.88 25.98 -0.43
CA ARG A 27 21.20 25.80 0.19
C ARG A 27 22.18 26.93 -0.14
N GLU A 28 22.06 27.51 -1.34
CA GLU A 28 22.84 28.68 -1.73
C GLU A 28 22.33 29.95 -1.04
N MET A 29 21.01 30.08 -0.87
CA MET A 29 20.36 31.23 -0.25
C MET A 29 20.50 31.27 1.28
N THR A 30 20.73 30.12 1.94
CA THR A 30 20.93 30.01 3.39
C THR A 30 22.39 29.84 3.79
N LYS A 31 23.34 29.98 2.86
CA LYS A 31 24.77 29.74 3.12
C LYS A 31 25.39 30.75 4.09
N GLU A 32 24.80 31.94 4.19
CA GLU A 32 25.17 33.02 5.11
C GLU A 32 24.28 33.07 6.36
N ALA A 33 23.35 32.11 6.52
CA ALA A 33 22.45 32.06 7.65
C ALA A 33 23.20 31.61 8.93
N GLU A 34 23.52 32.57 9.79
CA GLU A 34 23.97 32.30 11.15
C GLU A 34 22.75 32.28 12.09
N LEU A 35 22.40 31.13 12.69
CA LEU A 35 21.48 31.14 13.85
C LEU A 35 22.27 31.04 15.16
N GLY A 36 22.30 32.14 15.89
CA GLY A 36 22.58 32.11 17.32
C GLY A 36 21.34 31.67 18.09
N VAL A 37 21.37 30.49 18.73
CA VAL A 37 20.28 29.99 19.59
C VAL A 37 19.93 30.98 20.73
N GLN A 38 20.90 31.80 21.16
CA GLN A 38 20.71 32.86 22.15
C GLN A 38 19.98 34.10 21.61
N GLU A 39 19.99 34.35 20.29
CA GLU A 39 19.30 35.51 19.70
C GLU A 39 17.79 35.29 19.62
N LEU A 40 17.33 34.05 19.37
CA LEU A 40 15.91 33.73 19.24
C LEU A 40 15.11 33.92 20.54
N SER A 41 15.74 33.81 21.70
CA SER A 41 15.09 34.02 23.00
C SER A 41 14.79 35.49 23.30
N ASP A 42 15.57 36.42 22.75
CA ASP A 42 15.46 37.86 23.05
C ASP A 42 14.59 38.62 22.03
N LEU A 43 14.13 37.92 20.99
CA LEU A 43 13.29 38.53 19.96
C LEU A 43 11.85 38.77 20.44
N PRO A 44 11.21 39.87 20.00
CA PRO A 44 9.80 40.12 20.28
C PRO A 44 8.90 39.15 19.52
N ASP A 45 7.67 38.93 19.99
CA ASP A 45 6.78 37.91 19.41
C ASP A 45 6.40 38.15 17.94
N HIS A 46 6.47 39.40 17.46
CA HIS A 46 6.25 39.74 16.05
C HIS A 46 7.41 39.34 15.12
N ALA A 47 8.54 38.91 15.68
CA ALA A 47 9.67 38.34 14.92
C ALA A 47 9.39 36.92 14.40
N PHE A 48 8.20 36.36 14.71
CA PHE A 48 7.79 35.01 14.39
C PHE A 48 6.47 35.01 13.62
N ALA A 49 6.36 34.15 12.61
CA ALA A 49 5.10 33.94 11.89
C ALA A 49 4.05 33.26 12.76
N TRP A 50 4.48 32.51 13.81
CA TRP A 50 3.58 31.99 14.85
C TRP A 50 3.92 32.56 16.23
N PRO A 51 3.46 33.77 16.58
CA PRO A 51 3.82 34.47 17.82
C PRO A 51 3.53 33.66 19.08
N GLY A 52 2.33 33.06 19.17
CA GLY A 52 1.89 32.31 20.36
C GLY A 52 2.70 31.03 20.64
N ARG A 53 3.42 30.52 19.64
CA ARG A 53 4.33 29.36 19.78
C ARG A 53 5.80 29.73 19.63
N ARG A 54 6.10 30.99 19.28
CA ARG A 54 7.44 31.48 18.89
C ARG A 54 8.11 30.55 17.89
N GLN A 55 7.35 30.10 16.90
CA GLN A 55 7.80 29.24 15.81
C GLN A 55 7.83 30.02 14.50
N PHE A 56 8.65 29.55 13.54
CA PHE A 56 8.85 30.17 12.24
C PHE A 56 9.38 31.62 12.34
N PRO A 57 10.64 31.83 12.75
CA PRO A 57 11.23 33.18 12.76
C PRO A 57 11.24 33.80 11.37
N ILE A 58 10.91 35.09 11.26
CA ILE A 58 10.79 35.83 9.99
C ILE A 58 11.42 37.23 10.06
N HIS A 59 12.24 37.51 11.08
CA HIS A 59 12.78 38.85 11.35
C HIS A 59 13.99 39.24 10.51
N ASN A 60 14.56 38.28 9.78
CA ASN A 60 15.56 38.53 8.75
C ASN A 60 15.27 37.61 7.56
N ARG A 61 15.96 37.88 6.45
CA ARG A 61 15.75 37.21 5.17
C ARG A 61 16.03 35.71 5.26
N GLU A 62 17.09 35.32 5.96
CA GLU A 62 17.55 33.95 6.10
C GLU A 62 16.56 33.10 6.91
N HIS A 63 16.01 33.67 7.98
CA HIS A 63 14.98 33.01 8.77
C HIS A 63 13.66 32.92 8.04
N ALA A 64 13.28 33.94 7.26
CA ALA A 64 12.10 33.86 6.39
C ALA A 64 12.24 32.71 5.38
N ILE A 65 13.40 32.55 4.74
CA ILE A 65 13.72 31.44 3.81
C ILE A 65 13.57 30.08 4.51
N ILE A 66 14.21 29.90 5.67
CA ILE A 66 14.18 28.63 6.41
C ILE A 66 12.78 28.30 6.91
N SER A 67 12.08 29.28 7.49
CA SER A 67 10.71 29.13 7.97
C SER A 67 9.73 28.82 6.85
N TYR A 68 9.89 29.46 5.69
CA TYR A 68 9.08 29.18 4.52
C TYR A 68 9.31 27.76 3.99
N GLY A 69 10.57 27.31 3.88
CA GLY A 69 10.91 25.93 3.53
C GLY A 69 10.31 24.90 4.49
N TYR A 70 10.42 25.13 5.80
CA TYR A 70 9.80 24.25 6.81
C TYR A 70 8.28 24.20 6.71
N SER A 71 7.63 25.32 6.36
CA SER A 71 6.18 25.39 6.25
C SER A 71 5.62 24.43 5.19
N LYS A 72 6.39 24.11 4.14
CA LYS A 72 6.03 23.14 3.10
C LYS A 72 5.97 21.69 3.60
N HIS A 73 6.63 21.40 4.73
CA HIS A 73 6.65 20.06 5.35
C HIS A 73 5.81 19.97 6.63
N ALA A 74 5.23 21.08 7.10
CA ALA A 74 4.37 21.09 8.28
C ALA A 74 2.96 20.61 7.91
N SER A 75 2.45 19.62 8.64
CA SER A 75 1.08 19.15 8.47
C SER A 75 0.08 20.20 8.97
N ALA A 76 -0.63 20.83 8.03
CA ALA A 76 -1.73 21.77 8.25
C ALA A 76 -1.39 22.93 9.22
N LEU A 77 -0.76 23.99 8.70
CA LEU A 77 -0.57 25.24 9.42
C LEU A 77 -1.86 26.09 9.45
N PRO A 78 -2.10 26.86 10.54
CA PRO A 78 -3.15 27.88 10.56
C PRO A 78 -2.97 28.91 9.44
N SER A 79 -4.08 29.38 8.85
CA SER A 79 -4.05 30.29 7.70
C SER A 79 -3.35 31.63 7.99
N ASP A 80 -3.45 32.13 9.23
CA ASP A 80 -2.80 33.36 9.67
C ASP A 80 -1.28 33.24 9.77
N VAL A 81 -0.76 32.02 10.01
CA VAL A 81 0.67 31.73 10.01
C VAL A 81 1.20 31.67 8.57
N THR A 82 0.44 31.05 7.66
CA THR A 82 0.76 31.00 6.23
C THR A 82 0.81 32.40 5.62
N GLU A 83 -0.19 33.24 5.88
CA GLU A 83 -0.25 34.62 5.37
C GLU A 83 0.94 35.47 5.85
N ARG A 84 1.38 35.30 7.10
CA ARG A 84 2.55 35.98 7.65
C ARG A 84 3.87 35.51 7.02
N LEU A 85 3.95 34.22 6.68
CA LEU A 85 5.09 33.65 5.98
C LEU A 85 5.17 34.18 4.55
N ASP A 86 4.05 34.20 3.82
CA ASP A 86 3.98 34.76 2.47
C ASP A 86 4.34 36.25 2.49
N THR A 87 3.80 37.02 3.45
CA THR A 87 4.13 38.45 3.63
C THR A 87 5.63 38.66 3.89
N ALA A 88 6.27 37.80 4.69
CA ALA A 88 7.69 37.90 4.97
C ALA A 88 8.54 37.58 3.74
N VAL A 89 8.16 36.57 2.97
CA VAL A 89 8.81 36.18 1.72
C VAL A 89 8.77 37.32 0.70
N ASP A 90 7.59 37.93 0.53
CA ASP A 90 7.41 39.10 -0.34
C ASP A 90 8.23 40.30 0.15
N ALA A 91 8.25 40.56 1.46
CA ALA A 91 8.95 41.70 2.05
C ALA A 91 10.48 41.65 1.86
N TYR A 92 11.07 40.46 1.78
CA TYR A 92 12.50 40.25 1.56
C TYR A 92 12.89 39.94 0.11
N ASP A 93 11.94 40.07 -0.82
CA ASP A 93 12.13 39.76 -2.24
C ASP A 93 12.74 38.37 -2.44
N ILE A 94 12.22 37.40 -1.67
CA ILE A 94 12.66 36.01 -1.72
C ILE A 94 11.97 35.35 -2.91
N ASP A 95 12.78 34.86 -3.85
CA ASP A 95 12.29 34.12 -5.00
C ASP A 95 11.60 32.82 -4.56
N THR A 96 10.27 32.82 -4.61
CA THR A 96 9.42 31.69 -4.23
C THR A 96 9.60 30.50 -5.17
N SER A 97 10.12 30.71 -6.38
CA SER A 97 10.44 29.62 -7.31
C SER A 97 11.58 28.72 -6.79
N ALA A 98 12.39 29.20 -5.84
CA ALA A 98 13.37 28.37 -5.14
C ALA A 98 12.74 27.33 -4.19
N PHE A 99 11.45 27.50 -3.85
CA PHE A 99 10.65 26.63 -2.98
C PHE A 99 9.48 25.98 -3.72
N GLU A 100 9.30 26.31 -4.99
CA GLU A 100 8.54 25.44 -5.87
C GLU A 100 9.34 24.14 -5.88
N ALA A 101 8.71 23.05 -5.41
CA ALA A 101 9.25 21.72 -5.64
C ALA A 101 9.59 21.72 -7.11
N PRO A 102 10.84 21.38 -7.51
CA PRO A 102 11.18 21.35 -8.92
C PRO A 102 10.01 20.66 -9.57
N LEU A 103 9.37 21.36 -10.54
CA LEU A 103 8.46 20.70 -11.47
C LEU A 103 9.18 19.40 -11.70
N GLN A 104 8.54 18.29 -11.33
CA GLN A 104 9.05 17.01 -11.73
C GLN A 104 8.97 17.09 -13.27
N LEU A 105 9.98 17.69 -13.93
CA LEU A 105 10.91 16.92 -14.71
C LEU A 105 11.07 15.65 -13.88
N GLU A 106 10.13 14.75 -14.12
CA GLU A 106 10.41 13.35 -14.23
C GLU A 106 11.87 13.35 -14.67
N LYS A 107 12.78 13.05 -13.73
CA LYS A 107 13.92 12.26 -14.16
C LYS A 107 13.22 11.26 -15.07
N GLU A 108 13.56 11.25 -16.35
CA GLU A 108 13.43 10.04 -17.13
C GLU A 108 14.16 9.02 -16.27
N ALA A 109 13.42 8.43 -15.32
CA ALA A 109 13.74 7.20 -14.70
C ALA A 109 13.93 6.37 -15.95
N SER A 110 15.16 5.97 -16.20
CA SER A 110 15.44 4.97 -17.21
C SER A 110 14.27 4.00 -17.12
N ASN A 111 13.39 4.00 -18.11
CA ASN A 111 12.11 3.28 -18.04
C ASN A 111 12.35 1.76 -17.92
N GLU A 112 13.62 1.36 -17.94
CA GLU A 112 14.18 0.07 -17.57
C GLU A 112 13.93 -0.25 -16.08
N GLU A 113 12.80 -0.93 -15.83
CA GLU A 113 12.55 -1.64 -14.58
C GLU A 113 12.77 -3.15 -14.78
N TRP A 114 13.32 -3.81 -13.77
CA TRP A 114 13.46 -5.27 -13.77
C TRP A 114 12.42 -5.88 -12.85
N LEU A 115 11.65 -6.87 -13.33
CA LEU A 115 10.67 -7.55 -12.48
C LEU A 115 11.32 -8.32 -11.32
N LEU A 116 12.58 -8.75 -11.51
CA LEU A 116 13.43 -9.30 -10.45
C LEU A 116 14.73 -8.47 -10.38
N PRO A 117 14.76 -7.39 -9.59
CA PRO A 117 15.90 -6.47 -9.54
C PRO A 117 17.20 -7.16 -9.10
N GLU A 118 17.14 -7.96 -8.02
CA GLU A 118 18.31 -8.67 -7.47
C GLU A 118 18.97 -9.62 -8.47
N LYS A 119 18.17 -10.18 -9.39
CA LYS A 119 18.63 -11.12 -10.41
C LYS A 119 18.81 -10.46 -11.78
N SER A 120 18.46 -9.18 -11.91
CA SER A 120 18.40 -8.43 -13.19
C SER A 120 17.71 -9.27 -14.28
N ARG A 121 16.50 -9.76 -14.00
CA ARG A 121 15.70 -10.57 -14.94
C ARG A 121 14.37 -9.91 -15.27
N PHE A 122 13.91 -10.15 -16.51
CA PHE A 122 12.68 -9.61 -17.10
C PHE A 122 12.68 -8.08 -17.09
N ARG A 123 13.48 -7.49 -17.99
CA ARG A 123 13.53 -6.05 -18.18
C ARG A 123 12.27 -5.58 -18.88
N ILE A 124 11.71 -4.48 -18.40
CA ILE A 124 10.63 -3.74 -19.05
C ILE A 124 11.13 -2.32 -19.28
N LYS A 125 11.08 -1.85 -20.53
CA LYS A 125 11.47 -0.50 -20.94
C LYS A 125 10.28 0.29 -21.51
N GLU A 126 9.32 -0.43 -22.07
CA GLU A 126 8.14 0.13 -22.73
C GLU A 126 6.92 -0.79 -22.56
N ALA A 127 5.74 -0.31 -22.96
CA ALA A 127 4.49 -1.06 -22.83
C ALA A 127 4.52 -2.43 -23.55
N ALA A 128 5.20 -2.52 -24.71
CA ALA A 128 5.34 -3.78 -25.45
C ALA A 128 6.11 -4.86 -24.65
N ASP A 129 7.09 -4.45 -23.84
CA ASP A 129 7.87 -5.36 -23.01
C ASP A 129 7.03 -6.01 -21.90
N VAL A 130 5.92 -5.39 -21.48
CA VAL A 130 5.02 -5.96 -20.47
C VAL A 130 4.46 -7.30 -20.95
N GLY A 131 3.99 -7.37 -22.20
CA GLY A 131 3.47 -8.59 -22.79
C GLY A 131 4.56 -9.66 -23.00
N TYR A 132 5.75 -9.26 -23.44
CA TYR A 132 6.90 -10.17 -23.57
C TYR A 132 7.36 -10.71 -22.22
N ALA A 133 7.39 -9.86 -21.19
CA ALA A 133 7.76 -10.26 -19.83
C ALA A 133 6.72 -11.21 -19.23
N GLU A 134 5.42 -10.97 -19.46
CA GLU A 134 4.35 -11.88 -19.07
C GLU A 134 4.54 -13.27 -19.70
N GLU A 135 4.71 -13.34 -21.02
CA GLU A 135 4.90 -14.62 -21.72
C GLU A 135 6.18 -15.33 -21.25
N ALA A 136 7.27 -14.60 -21.05
CA ALA A 136 8.52 -15.14 -20.52
C ALA A 136 8.36 -15.69 -19.09
N LEU A 137 7.56 -15.04 -18.25
CA LEU A 137 7.26 -15.50 -16.89
C LEU A 137 6.41 -16.77 -16.87
N HIS A 138 5.42 -16.88 -17.76
CA HIS A 138 4.59 -18.10 -17.85
C HIS A 138 5.37 -19.28 -18.44
N SER A 139 6.15 -19.05 -19.50
CA SER A 139 6.94 -20.10 -20.14
C SER A 139 8.02 -20.67 -19.22
N ARG A 140 8.66 -19.81 -18.40
CA ARG A 140 9.69 -20.21 -17.44
C ARG A 140 9.17 -20.33 -16.01
N TYR A 141 7.86 -20.42 -15.83
CA TYR A 141 7.23 -20.39 -14.50
C TYR A 141 7.83 -21.44 -13.57
N ASN A 142 8.04 -22.66 -14.06
CA ASN A 142 8.57 -23.77 -13.26
C ASN A 142 10.07 -23.69 -12.97
N GLU A 143 10.83 -22.86 -13.69
CA GLU A 143 12.29 -22.68 -13.51
C GLU A 143 12.62 -21.67 -12.40
N LEU A 144 11.67 -20.78 -12.08
CA LEU A 144 11.81 -19.80 -11.01
C LEU A 144 11.49 -20.43 -9.66
N ASP A 145 12.12 -19.95 -8.59
CA ASP A 145 11.70 -20.33 -7.23
C ASP A 145 10.36 -19.63 -6.87
N ILE A 146 9.67 -20.11 -5.84
CA ILE A 146 8.35 -19.55 -5.46
C ILE A 146 8.41 -18.06 -5.10
N ALA A 147 9.50 -17.62 -4.49
CA ALA A 147 9.66 -16.23 -4.06
C ALA A 147 9.81 -15.32 -5.28
N ASP A 148 10.62 -15.74 -6.23
CA ASP A 148 10.80 -15.09 -7.52
C ASP A 148 9.49 -15.03 -8.29
N ARG A 149 8.76 -16.15 -8.39
CA ARG A 149 7.46 -16.19 -9.09
C ARG A 149 6.51 -15.16 -8.50
N ALA A 150 6.34 -15.15 -7.18
CA ALA A 150 5.45 -14.21 -6.51
C ALA A 150 5.91 -12.75 -6.68
N THR A 151 7.21 -12.50 -6.57
CA THR A 151 7.80 -11.16 -6.71
C THR A 151 7.68 -10.64 -8.13
N ALA A 152 8.04 -11.44 -9.13
CA ALA A 152 8.00 -11.06 -10.52
C ALA A 152 6.56 -10.83 -11.01
N MET A 153 5.61 -11.70 -10.64
CA MET A 153 4.20 -11.51 -10.99
C MET A 153 3.62 -10.25 -10.33
N ARG A 154 3.98 -9.97 -9.06
CA ARG A 154 3.58 -8.75 -8.37
C ARG A 154 4.12 -7.50 -9.05
N ASN A 155 5.41 -7.50 -9.38
CA ASN A 155 6.03 -6.36 -10.04
C ASN A 155 5.44 -6.17 -11.45
N LEU A 156 5.15 -7.25 -12.17
CA LEU A 156 4.51 -7.19 -13.49
C LEU A 156 3.16 -6.50 -13.43
N VAL A 157 2.32 -6.84 -12.43
CA VAL A 157 1.01 -6.17 -12.23
C VAL A 157 1.16 -4.67 -12.01
N LYS A 158 2.12 -4.26 -11.16
CA LYS A 158 2.39 -2.83 -10.91
C LYS A 158 2.84 -2.12 -12.18
N VAL A 159 3.75 -2.73 -12.93
CA VAL A 159 4.29 -2.16 -14.16
C VAL A 159 3.22 -2.07 -15.25
N ALA A 160 2.39 -3.11 -15.41
CA ALA A 160 1.29 -3.15 -16.36
C ALA A 160 0.24 -2.06 -16.09
N ALA A 161 -0.06 -1.79 -14.81
CA ALA A 161 -0.95 -0.70 -14.42
C ALA A 161 -0.43 0.68 -14.87
N ARG A 162 0.89 0.93 -14.75
CA ARG A 162 1.50 2.19 -15.21
C ARG A 162 1.45 2.34 -16.73
N TYR A 163 1.67 1.25 -17.47
CA TYR A 163 1.60 1.26 -18.93
C TYR A 163 0.18 1.07 -19.48
N ALA A 164 -0.84 0.95 -18.62
CA ALA A 164 -2.23 0.65 -18.98
C ALA A 164 -2.37 -0.60 -19.88
N VAL A 165 -1.54 -1.62 -19.65
CA VAL A 165 -1.57 -2.90 -20.37
C VAL A 165 -2.38 -3.92 -19.59
N GLU A 166 -3.33 -4.57 -20.25
CA GLU A 166 -4.11 -5.65 -19.66
C GLU A 166 -3.28 -6.94 -19.59
N LEU A 167 -3.24 -7.57 -18.40
CA LEU A 167 -2.56 -8.85 -18.19
C LEU A 167 -3.56 -10.00 -18.21
N ARG A 168 -3.06 -11.22 -18.41
CA ARG A 168 -3.86 -12.44 -18.28
C ARG A 168 -4.46 -12.56 -16.88
N PRO A 169 -5.70 -13.08 -16.74
CA PRO A 169 -6.32 -13.28 -15.43
C PRO A 169 -5.46 -14.08 -14.45
N LEU A 170 -4.72 -15.08 -14.95
CA LEU A 170 -3.80 -15.88 -14.13
C LEU A 170 -2.63 -15.05 -13.58
N THR A 171 -2.08 -14.12 -14.36
CA THR A 171 -1.01 -13.20 -13.93
C THR A 171 -1.52 -12.28 -12.84
N HIS A 172 -2.73 -11.73 -13.02
CA HIS A 172 -3.38 -10.94 -11.98
C HIS A 172 -3.59 -11.75 -10.70
N LYS A 173 -4.06 -12.99 -10.80
CA LYS A 173 -4.26 -13.87 -9.64
C LYS A 173 -2.96 -14.16 -8.89
N LEU A 174 -1.87 -14.44 -9.60
CA LEU A 174 -0.57 -14.75 -9.01
C LEU A 174 0.20 -13.51 -8.53
N GLY A 175 -0.05 -12.35 -9.15
CA GLY A 175 0.63 -11.09 -8.83
C GLY A 175 -0.13 -10.16 -7.87
N SER A 176 -1.44 -10.35 -7.70
CA SER A 176 -2.33 -9.37 -7.05
C SER A 176 -3.16 -10.02 -5.94
N PHE A 177 -2.70 -9.92 -4.69
CA PHE A 177 -3.52 -9.78 -3.46
C PHE A 177 -4.87 -10.53 -3.37
N THR A 178 -5.02 -11.69 -3.99
CA THR A 178 -6.20 -12.53 -3.78
C THR A 178 -6.03 -13.16 -2.41
N MET A 179 -7.02 -13.00 -1.52
CA MET A 179 -6.99 -13.69 -0.24
C MET A 179 -6.90 -15.20 -0.47
N THR A 180 -6.28 -15.92 0.45
CA THR A 180 -6.34 -17.38 0.41
C THR A 180 -7.58 -17.83 1.15
N SER A 181 -8.50 -18.53 0.48
CA SER A 181 -9.55 -19.26 1.18
C SER A 181 -8.92 -20.47 1.87
N THR A 182 -8.99 -20.53 3.20
CA THR A 182 -8.43 -21.64 3.97
C THR A 182 -9.17 -22.94 3.71
N ARG A 183 -10.49 -22.89 3.45
CA ARG A 183 -11.29 -24.03 3.02
C ARG A 183 -10.83 -24.63 1.69
N ARG A 184 -10.69 -23.82 0.63
CA ARG A 184 -10.17 -24.31 -0.67
C ARG A 184 -8.75 -24.83 -0.54
N LEU A 185 -7.94 -24.17 0.28
CA LEU A 185 -6.57 -24.62 0.53
C LEU A 185 -6.56 -25.98 1.23
N GLN A 186 -7.45 -26.24 2.19
CA GLN A 186 -7.60 -27.56 2.83
C GLN A 186 -7.91 -28.64 1.79
N ASP A 187 -8.84 -28.41 0.86
CA ASP A 187 -9.16 -29.37 -0.21
C ASP A 187 -7.91 -29.71 -1.05
N TYR A 188 -7.11 -28.69 -1.39
CA TYR A 188 -5.84 -28.89 -2.10
C TYR A 188 -4.77 -29.59 -1.27
N VAL A 189 -4.73 -29.38 0.04
CA VAL A 189 -3.81 -30.08 0.96
C VAL A 189 -4.23 -31.54 1.13
N ALA A 190 -5.52 -31.82 1.25
CA ALA A 190 -6.07 -33.17 1.33
C ALA A 190 -5.82 -33.97 0.04
N ALA A 191 -5.95 -33.33 -1.12
CA ALA A 191 -5.58 -33.91 -2.41
C ALA A 191 -4.09 -34.28 -2.46
N ARG A 192 -3.19 -33.40 -2.00
CA ARG A 192 -1.75 -33.68 -1.89
C ARG A 192 -1.47 -34.83 -0.95
N CYS A 193 -2.11 -34.86 0.22
CA CYS A 193 -1.99 -35.95 1.19
C CYS A 193 -2.33 -37.29 0.53
N SER A 194 -3.45 -37.34 -0.20
CA SER A 194 -3.91 -38.54 -0.90
C SER A 194 -2.91 -39.02 -1.96
N VAL A 195 -2.30 -38.10 -2.71
CA VAL A 195 -1.26 -38.43 -3.70
C VAL A 195 0.01 -38.92 -2.99
N ALA A 196 0.50 -38.21 -1.98
CA ALA A 196 1.68 -38.58 -1.21
C ALA A 196 1.54 -39.96 -0.55
N THR A 197 0.37 -40.28 0.00
CA THR A 197 0.08 -41.61 0.57
C THR A 197 0.13 -42.70 -0.51
N LYS A 198 -0.44 -42.46 -1.70
CA LYS A 198 -0.37 -43.42 -2.82
C LYS A 198 1.07 -43.66 -3.29
N LEU A 199 1.93 -42.65 -3.19
CA LEU A 199 3.36 -42.75 -3.49
C LEU A 199 4.17 -43.42 -2.38
N GLY A 200 3.56 -43.73 -1.22
CA GLY A 200 4.26 -44.33 -0.07
C GLY A 200 5.19 -43.36 0.65
N SER A 201 4.98 -42.04 0.50
CA SER A 201 5.87 -41.02 1.08
C SER A 201 5.72 -40.92 2.60
N GLU A 202 6.84 -40.99 3.32
CA GLU A 202 6.88 -40.85 4.79
C GLU A 202 6.42 -39.48 5.29
N VAL A 203 6.55 -38.42 4.47
CA VAL A 203 6.08 -37.07 4.83
C VAL A 203 4.59 -36.84 4.59
N ALA A 204 3.84 -37.84 4.10
CA ALA A 204 2.40 -37.71 3.87
C ALA A 204 1.60 -37.21 5.10
N PRO A 205 1.88 -37.66 6.34
CA PRO A 205 1.19 -37.17 7.54
C PRO A 205 1.35 -35.67 7.79
N ALA A 206 2.41 -35.03 7.27
CA ALA A 206 2.64 -33.60 7.42
C ALA A 206 1.55 -32.76 6.72
N TYR A 207 0.98 -33.25 5.60
CA TYR A 207 -0.15 -32.59 4.95
C TYR A 207 -1.40 -32.61 5.83
N SER A 208 -1.69 -33.73 6.48
CA SER A 208 -2.83 -33.84 7.41
C SER A 208 -2.66 -32.94 8.63
N MET A 209 -1.42 -32.72 9.10
CA MET A 209 -1.14 -31.74 10.14
C MET A 209 -1.41 -30.32 9.66
N LEU A 210 -0.95 -29.97 8.45
CA LEU A 210 -1.21 -28.66 7.85
C LEU A 210 -2.71 -28.41 7.64
N GLU A 211 -3.47 -29.41 7.19
CA GLU A 211 -4.92 -29.34 7.04
C GLU A 211 -5.60 -29.01 8.39
N LYS A 212 -5.23 -29.70 9.47
CA LYS A 212 -5.75 -29.43 10.82
C LYS A 212 -5.41 -28.05 11.34
N GLU A 213 -4.22 -27.52 11.03
CA GLU A 213 -3.86 -26.15 11.39
C GLU A 213 -4.67 -25.13 10.59
N LEU A 214 -4.90 -25.37 9.30
CA LEU A 214 -5.76 -24.53 8.48
C LEU A 214 -7.22 -24.52 8.95
N GLN A 215 -7.72 -25.59 9.58
CA GLN A 215 -9.07 -25.64 10.15
C GLN A 215 -9.27 -24.72 11.36
N LYS A 216 -8.19 -24.39 12.08
CA LYS A 216 -8.22 -23.50 13.24
C LYS A 216 -8.02 -22.02 12.88
N ARG A 217 -7.66 -21.74 11.63
CA ARG A 217 -7.36 -20.39 11.14
C ARG A 217 -8.64 -19.68 10.71
N ASP A 218 -8.51 -18.37 10.55
CA ASP A 218 -9.56 -17.57 9.93
C ASP A 218 -9.93 -18.13 8.55
N PRO A 219 -11.18 -17.95 8.08
CA PRO A 219 -11.62 -18.43 6.77
C PRO A 219 -10.79 -17.90 5.59
N TYR A 220 -10.04 -16.82 5.81
CA TYR A 220 -9.22 -16.17 4.81
C TYR A 220 -7.85 -15.74 5.37
N ILE A 221 -6.80 -15.89 4.55
CA ILE A 221 -5.47 -15.31 4.81
C ILE A 221 -5.24 -14.18 3.81
N ALA A 222 -5.08 -12.95 4.30
CA ALA A 222 -4.85 -11.76 3.47
C ALA A 222 -3.37 -11.35 3.40
N GLU A 223 -2.58 -11.69 4.43
CA GLU A 223 -1.19 -11.23 4.53
C GLU A 223 -0.28 -11.99 3.56
N THR A 224 0.32 -11.29 2.60
CA THR A 224 1.12 -11.97 1.57
C THR A 224 2.37 -12.64 2.10
N VAL A 225 2.97 -12.13 3.17
CA VAL A 225 4.11 -12.79 3.81
C VAL A 225 3.71 -14.17 4.33
N GLU A 226 2.51 -14.29 4.92
CA GLU A 226 1.96 -15.57 5.37
C GLU A 226 1.62 -16.48 4.20
N GLN A 227 0.96 -15.96 3.15
CA GLN A 227 0.65 -16.72 1.94
C GLN A 227 1.91 -17.33 1.31
N VAL A 228 2.97 -16.54 1.15
CA VAL A 228 4.24 -17.03 0.59
C VAL A 228 4.90 -18.07 1.49
N LYS A 229 4.82 -17.93 2.82
CA LYS A 229 5.31 -18.96 3.76
C LYS A 229 4.58 -20.29 3.58
N VAL A 230 3.25 -20.26 3.46
CA VAL A 230 2.45 -21.47 3.20
C VAL A 230 2.80 -22.11 1.86
N ALA A 231 2.94 -21.31 0.79
CA ALA A 231 3.33 -21.81 -0.52
C ALA A 231 4.71 -22.47 -0.50
N ARG A 232 5.70 -21.87 0.20
CA ARG A 232 7.03 -22.47 0.38
C ARG A 232 7.00 -23.77 1.18
N LEU A 233 6.20 -23.83 2.24
CA LEU A 233 6.02 -25.05 3.03
C LEU A 233 5.48 -26.18 2.15
N LEU A 234 4.43 -25.89 1.37
CA LEU A 234 3.85 -26.86 0.42
C LEU A 234 4.87 -27.30 -0.62
N GLU A 235 5.67 -26.40 -1.18
CA GLU A 235 6.72 -26.77 -2.13
C GLU A 235 7.76 -27.71 -1.54
N GLY A 236 8.18 -27.45 -0.30
CA GLY A 236 9.12 -28.32 0.42
C GLY A 236 8.56 -29.72 0.62
N LEU A 237 7.30 -29.83 1.05
CA LEU A 237 6.62 -31.11 1.20
C LEU A 237 6.41 -31.80 -0.16
N ASP A 238 5.98 -31.05 -1.18
CA ASP A 238 5.66 -31.58 -2.51
C ASP A 238 6.91 -32.18 -3.15
N LYS A 239 8.07 -31.52 -3.03
CA LYS A 239 9.38 -32.04 -3.49
C LYS A 239 9.83 -33.29 -2.72
N GLN A 240 9.64 -33.31 -1.40
CA GLN A 240 10.02 -34.46 -0.57
C GLN A 240 9.13 -35.70 -0.81
N SER A 241 7.86 -35.46 -1.14
CA SER A 241 6.87 -36.53 -1.37
C SER A 241 6.72 -36.95 -2.83
N GLY A 242 7.35 -36.23 -3.77
CA GLY A 242 7.21 -36.46 -5.21
C GLY A 242 5.86 -36.02 -5.80
N VAL A 243 5.10 -35.19 -5.07
CA VAL A 243 3.80 -34.66 -5.51
C VAL A 243 3.97 -33.61 -6.60
N ASP A 244 5.13 -32.96 -6.68
CA ASP A 244 5.48 -31.98 -7.71
C ASP A 244 5.37 -32.52 -9.14
N ALA A 245 5.64 -33.82 -9.34
CA ALA A 245 5.43 -34.52 -10.61
C ALA A 245 3.95 -34.59 -11.06
N TYR A 246 3.01 -34.23 -10.19
CA TYR A 246 1.57 -34.25 -10.44
C TYR A 246 0.95 -32.88 -10.67
N TYR A 247 1.75 -31.80 -10.73
CA TYR A 247 1.19 -30.46 -10.92
C TYR A 247 0.37 -30.30 -12.21
N ALA A 248 0.80 -30.96 -13.29
CA ALA A 248 0.09 -30.97 -14.57
C ALA A 248 -1.05 -32.03 -14.63
N LYS A 249 -1.22 -32.83 -13.57
CA LYS A 249 -2.11 -34.01 -13.53
C LYS A 249 -3.27 -33.84 -12.55
N GLY A 250 -3.64 -32.60 -12.23
CA GLY A 250 -4.82 -32.26 -11.43
C GLY A 250 -4.53 -31.76 -10.01
N VAL A 251 -3.26 -31.67 -9.58
CA VAL A 251 -2.88 -30.99 -8.33
C VAL A 251 -2.36 -29.59 -8.70
N PRO A 252 -2.99 -28.47 -8.32
CA PRO A 252 -2.43 -27.16 -8.62
C PRO A 252 -1.08 -26.98 -7.92
N ASP A 253 -0.13 -26.26 -8.52
CA ASP A 253 1.14 -25.94 -7.85
C ASP A 253 0.93 -25.15 -6.53
N PRO A 254 1.93 -25.08 -5.64
CA PRO A 254 1.79 -24.44 -4.34
C PRO A 254 1.28 -23.01 -4.40
N LEU A 255 1.76 -22.20 -5.35
CA LEU A 255 1.32 -20.82 -5.51
C LEU A 255 -0.14 -20.76 -5.96
N ARG A 256 -0.53 -21.56 -6.95
CA ARG A 256 -1.93 -21.64 -7.41
C ARG A 256 -2.88 -22.19 -6.34
N SER A 257 -2.37 -23.05 -5.46
CA SER A 257 -3.13 -23.60 -4.33
C SER A 257 -3.37 -22.57 -3.22
N VAL A 258 -2.39 -21.67 -2.99
CA VAL A 258 -2.50 -20.60 -1.98
C VAL A 258 -3.26 -19.40 -2.52
N PHE A 259 -2.93 -18.90 -3.72
CA PHE A 259 -3.66 -17.82 -4.38
C PHE A 259 -4.90 -18.38 -5.08
N ASN A 260 -5.87 -18.87 -4.28
CA ASN A 260 -6.98 -19.72 -4.74
C ASN A 260 -8.35 -19.04 -4.81
N THR A 261 -8.43 -17.75 -4.49
CA THR A 261 -9.62 -16.94 -4.75
C THR A 261 -9.46 -16.17 -6.05
N GLU A 262 -10.55 -15.63 -6.55
CA GLU A 262 -10.52 -14.56 -7.54
C GLU A 262 -10.55 -13.23 -6.77
N LYS A 263 -10.07 -12.16 -7.39
CA LYS A 263 -9.86 -10.84 -6.77
C LYS A 263 -11.11 -10.33 -6.05
N LEU A 264 -11.28 -10.67 -4.77
CA LEU A 264 -12.39 -10.22 -3.92
C LEU A 264 -12.23 -8.75 -3.49
N ALA A 265 -11.13 -8.07 -3.85
CA ALA A 265 -10.95 -6.66 -3.50
C ALA A 265 -11.95 -5.73 -4.20
N SER A 266 -12.54 -6.12 -5.34
CA SER A 266 -13.63 -5.35 -5.97
C SER A 266 -15.02 -5.73 -5.46
N GLU A 267 -15.17 -6.94 -4.88
CA GLU A 267 -16.46 -7.53 -4.52
C GLU A 267 -16.67 -7.68 -3.00
N GLN A 268 -15.74 -7.22 -2.17
CA GLN A 268 -15.89 -7.25 -0.71
C GLN A 268 -15.69 -5.90 -0.06
N VAL A 269 -16.55 -5.57 0.88
CA VAL A 269 -16.48 -4.38 1.73
C VAL A 269 -15.99 -4.81 3.11
N GLN A 270 -14.92 -4.18 3.58
CA GLN A 270 -14.47 -4.36 4.96
C GLN A 270 -15.25 -3.43 5.89
N ILE A 271 -15.93 -4.01 6.88
CA ILE A 271 -16.71 -3.27 7.89
C ILE A 271 -16.18 -3.71 9.26
N ASN A 272 -15.55 -2.78 9.99
CA ASN A 272 -15.01 -3.03 11.33
C ASN A 272 -14.16 -4.32 11.46
N GLY A 273 -13.26 -4.56 10.50
CA GLY A 273 -12.39 -5.75 10.50
C GLY A 273 -13.01 -7.02 9.91
N GLU A 274 -14.32 -7.05 9.64
CA GLU A 274 -14.99 -8.16 8.96
C GLU A 274 -15.19 -7.87 7.47
N PHE A 275 -15.11 -8.91 6.63
CA PHE A 275 -15.33 -8.80 5.18
C PHE A 275 -16.73 -9.29 4.81
N PHE A 276 -17.45 -8.50 4.00
CA PHE A 276 -18.78 -8.80 3.47
C PHE A 276 -18.77 -8.71 1.95
N ASP A 277 -19.49 -9.63 1.29
CA ASP A 277 -19.63 -9.64 -0.17
C ASP A 277 -20.57 -8.52 -0.65
N LYS A 278 -20.17 -7.73 -1.65
CA LYS A 278 -20.92 -6.62 -2.23
C LYS A 278 -22.24 -7.07 -2.85
N THR A 279 -22.23 -8.20 -3.54
CA THR A 279 -23.46 -8.77 -4.14
C THR A 279 -24.43 -9.17 -3.03
N LEU A 280 -23.92 -9.76 -1.95
CA LEU A 280 -24.72 -10.08 -0.77
C LEU A 280 -25.30 -8.82 -0.11
N LEU A 281 -24.49 -7.77 0.07
CA LEU A 281 -24.94 -6.51 0.65
C LEU A 281 -26.01 -5.81 -0.22
N GLY A 282 -25.83 -5.83 -1.55
CA GLY A 282 -26.81 -5.31 -2.51
C GLY A 282 -28.11 -6.11 -2.54
N GLY A 283 -28.05 -7.41 -2.23
CA GLY A 283 -29.22 -8.29 -2.14
C GLY A 283 -30.04 -8.13 -0.84
N ILE A 284 -29.58 -7.34 0.13
CA ILE A 284 -30.32 -7.06 1.36
C ILE A 284 -31.42 -6.02 1.08
N PRO A 285 -32.67 -6.24 1.54
CA PRO A 285 -33.76 -5.31 1.29
C PRO A 285 -33.46 -3.87 1.74
N VAL A 286 -33.88 -2.89 0.95
CA VAL A 286 -33.72 -1.44 1.25
C VAL A 286 -34.27 -1.08 2.64
N THR A 287 -35.34 -1.75 3.09
CA THR A 287 -35.93 -1.54 4.42
C THR A 287 -34.94 -1.80 5.55
N PHE A 288 -34.06 -2.80 5.42
CA PHE A 288 -33.02 -3.05 6.41
C PHE A 288 -32.05 -1.87 6.50
N TRP A 289 -31.60 -1.36 5.36
CA TRP A 289 -30.67 -0.24 5.31
C TRP A 289 -31.29 1.05 5.84
N LYS A 290 -32.58 1.24 5.62
CA LYS A 290 -33.37 2.34 6.18
C LYS A 290 -33.41 2.27 7.70
N ASP A 291 -33.67 1.10 8.25
CA ASP A 291 -33.71 0.89 9.70
C ASP A 291 -32.31 1.02 10.34
N ALA A 292 -31.26 0.61 9.63
CA ALA A 292 -29.89 0.60 10.15
C ALA A 292 -29.17 1.95 10.04
N LEU A 293 -29.37 2.69 8.95
CA LEU A 293 -28.59 3.89 8.60
C LEU A 293 -29.42 5.16 8.42
N GLY A 294 -30.75 5.05 8.37
CA GLY A 294 -31.67 6.18 8.17
C GLY A 294 -31.90 6.53 6.70
N ASP A 295 -32.95 7.33 6.47
CA ASP A 295 -33.43 7.68 5.13
C ASP A 295 -32.43 8.49 4.30
N ASP A 296 -31.66 9.36 4.95
CA ASP A 296 -30.67 10.21 4.29
C ASP A 296 -29.58 9.37 3.61
N VAL A 297 -29.04 8.37 4.33
CA VAL A 297 -28.03 7.46 3.81
C VAL A 297 -28.60 6.52 2.73
N VAL A 298 -29.83 6.04 2.91
CA VAL A 298 -30.50 5.18 1.93
C VAL A 298 -30.66 5.88 0.58
N SER A 299 -30.95 7.18 0.58
CA SER A 299 -31.09 7.96 -0.65
C SER A 299 -29.78 8.04 -1.45
N GLU A 300 -28.63 7.98 -0.77
CA GLU A 300 -27.31 8.02 -1.39
C GLU A 300 -26.88 6.65 -1.92
N ILE A 301 -27.23 5.57 -1.23
CA ILE A 301 -26.80 4.20 -1.61
C ILE A 301 -27.75 3.50 -2.58
N THR A 302 -28.92 4.09 -2.89
CA THR A 302 -29.91 3.48 -3.81
C THR A 302 -29.87 4.09 -5.22
N THR A 303 -30.19 3.26 -6.21
CA THR A 303 -30.44 3.68 -7.60
C THR A 303 -31.65 2.89 -8.10
N ASP A 304 -32.66 3.56 -8.63
CA ASP A 304 -33.92 2.93 -9.12
C ASP A 304 -34.66 2.06 -8.08
N GLY A 305 -34.49 2.36 -6.79
CA GLY A 305 -35.14 1.65 -5.69
C GLY A 305 -34.41 0.38 -5.24
N GLU A 306 -33.24 0.08 -5.80
CA GLU A 306 -32.37 -1.01 -5.38
C GLU A 306 -31.07 -0.47 -4.75
N VAL A 307 -30.45 -1.26 -3.87
CA VAL A 307 -29.18 -0.88 -3.23
C VAL A 307 -28.04 -1.06 -4.22
N SER A 308 -27.28 0.01 -4.47
CA SER A 308 -26.05 -0.05 -5.26
C SER A 308 -24.89 -0.49 -4.37
N PRO A 309 -24.26 -1.66 -4.65
CA PRO A 309 -23.15 -2.16 -3.84
C PRO A 309 -21.93 -1.23 -3.82
N ASP A 310 -21.68 -0.52 -4.91
CA ASP A 310 -20.54 0.39 -5.02
C ASP A 310 -20.75 1.65 -4.20
N LYS A 311 -21.92 2.29 -4.31
CA LYS A 311 -22.26 3.46 -3.49
C LYS A 311 -22.31 3.12 -2.00
N LEU A 312 -22.86 1.94 -1.67
CA LEU A 312 -22.87 1.44 -0.31
C LEU A 312 -21.45 1.26 0.25
N SER A 313 -20.52 0.74 -0.56
CA SER A 313 -19.12 0.58 -0.16
C SER A 313 -18.45 1.92 0.14
N GLU A 314 -18.74 2.97 -0.63
CA GLU A 314 -18.20 4.31 -0.42
C GLU A 314 -18.73 4.93 0.88
N VAL A 315 -20.04 4.86 1.10
CA VAL A 315 -20.68 5.43 2.30
C VAL A 315 -20.28 4.68 3.56
N ILE A 316 -20.16 3.35 3.52
CA ILE A 316 -19.74 2.57 4.70
C ILE A 316 -18.37 3.01 5.22
N MET A 317 -17.45 3.42 4.33
CA MET A 317 -16.11 3.88 4.73
C MET A 317 -16.16 5.16 5.56
N THR A 318 -17.14 6.03 5.32
CA THR A 318 -17.29 7.31 6.01
C THR A 318 -18.06 7.22 7.33
N LEU A 319 -18.72 6.09 7.61
CA LEU A 319 -19.49 5.91 8.83
C LEU A 319 -18.63 5.95 10.10
N PRO A 320 -19.16 6.50 11.21
CA PRO A 320 -18.55 6.41 12.54
C PRO A 320 -18.32 4.97 13.00
N GLN A 321 -17.32 4.78 13.88
CA GLN A 321 -16.84 3.44 14.30
C GLN A 321 -17.87 2.64 15.11
N ASP A 322 -18.65 3.33 15.94
CA ASP A 322 -19.77 2.78 16.73
C ASP A 322 -20.92 2.29 15.84
N VAL A 323 -21.23 3.04 14.78
CA VAL A 323 -22.21 2.64 13.75
C VAL A 323 -21.71 1.42 12.99
N LYS A 324 -20.45 1.40 12.54
CA LYS A 324 -19.82 0.24 11.89
C LYS A 324 -19.87 -1.02 12.78
N THR A 325 -19.65 -0.87 14.09
CA THR A 325 -19.70 -1.99 15.05
C THR A 325 -21.10 -2.58 15.17
N THR A 326 -22.10 -1.71 15.24
CA THR A 326 -23.52 -2.10 15.30
C THR A 326 -23.94 -2.79 14.00
N LEU A 327 -23.53 -2.22 12.86
CA LEU A 327 -23.84 -2.73 11.53
C LEU A 327 -23.28 -4.14 11.30
N VAL A 328 -22.03 -4.40 11.69
CA VAL A 328 -21.45 -5.76 11.63
C VAL A 328 -22.29 -6.76 12.41
N THR A 329 -22.78 -6.40 13.60
CA THR A 329 -23.61 -7.28 14.42
C THR A 329 -24.93 -7.61 13.74
N GLN A 330 -25.55 -6.63 13.09
CA GLN A 330 -26.81 -6.80 12.36
C GLN A 330 -26.64 -7.56 11.03
N LEU A 331 -25.45 -7.49 10.41
CA LEU A 331 -25.14 -8.19 9.16
C LEU A 331 -24.73 -9.66 9.34
N LYS A 332 -24.34 -10.08 10.56
CA LYS A 332 -23.94 -11.48 10.86
C LYS A 332 -24.93 -12.56 10.38
N PRO A 333 -26.27 -12.40 10.51
CA PRO A 333 -27.23 -13.39 10.02
C PRO A 333 -27.18 -13.63 8.50
N TYR A 334 -26.66 -12.65 7.74
CA TYR A 334 -26.59 -12.71 6.28
C TYR A 334 -25.29 -13.35 5.78
N LYS A 335 -24.29 -13.60 6.64
CA LYS A 335 -22.93 -14.07 6.27
C LYS A 335 -22.84 -15.58 5.96
N LYS A 336 -23.91 -16.23 5.49
CA LYS A 336 -23.97 -17.69 5.31
C LYS A 336 -23.03 -18.24 4.24
#